data_AF-A0A2S7Q634-F1
#
_entry.id   AF-A0A2S7Q634-F1
#
_cell.length_a   1.000
_cell.length_b   1.000
_cell.length_c   1.000
_cell.angle_alpha   90.00
_cell.angle_beta   90.00
_cell.angle_gamma   90.00
#
_symmetry.space_group_name_H-M   'P 1'
#
loop_
_entity.id
_entity.type
_entity.pdbx_description
1 polymer ?
#
loop_
_entity_poly.entity_id
_entity_poly.type
_entity_poly.pdbx_seq_one_letter_code
_entity_poly.pdbx_strand_id
1 'polypeptide(L)'
;MNNAIAKLENAVFKKAHKLGEDDTPSEADTDTSSLTSDTPTLTTIGEDYLSPITSRVRVPWAGETYMICDRKKRRIITLTNGKLQLEDKVAAGGGSHWICIDNNGWFGFRNSVSGTFMGHDARGKFICKVSHHKPHEWFFPRAHRDGGYWLLMLHGNEWRAMSIGKDGKELVEVNNNGTVWEFLKV
;
A
#
# COMPACT_ATOMS: atom_id res chain seq x y z
N MET A 1 11.69 5.54 38.34
CA MET A 1 12.07 5.79 36.93
C MET A 1 11.14 6.87 36.40
N ASN A 2 11.58 8.14 36.32
CA ASN A 2 10.84 9.25 35.66
C ASN A 2 11.68 10.55 35.69
N ASN A 3 12.93 10.49 35.24
CA ASN A 3 13.77 11.71 35.12
C ASN A 3 14.64 11.73 33.84
N ALA A 4 14.52 10.70 32.99
CA ALA A 4 15.25 10.60 31.72
C ALA A 4 14.46 11.15 30.53
N ILE A 5 13.12 11.06 30.56
CA ILE A 5 12.24 11.47 29.46
C ILE A 5 12.19 13.01 29.32
N ALA A 6 12.13 13.75 30.43
CA ALA A 6 12.07 15.21 30.42
C ALA A 6 13.36 15.91 29.91
N LYS A 7 14.50 15.20 29.83
CA LYS A 7 15.75 15.76 29.30
C LYS A 7 15.87 15.66 27.77
N LEU A 8 15.13 14.77 27.12
CA LEU A 8 15.16 14.60 25.66
C LEU A 8 14.31 15.64 24.92
N GLU A 9 13.20 16.09 25.51
CA GLU A 9 12.29 17.07 24.90
C GLU A 9 12.92 18.48 24.79
N ASN A 10 13.82 18.85 25.71
CA ASN A 10 14.50 20.16 25.70
C ASN A 10 15.68 20.26 24.72
N ALA A 11 16.18 19.14 24.18
CA ALA A 11 17.29 19.14 23.22
C ALA A 11 16.82 19.29 21.76
N VAL A 12 15.57 18.89 21.47
CA VAL A 12 15.00 18.93 20.11
C VAL A 12 14.49 20.34 19.75
N PHE A 13 14.12 21.16 20.74
CA PHE A 13 13.54 22.48 20.50
C PHE A 13 14.56 23.61 20.20
N LYS A 14 15.87 23.34 20.27
CA LYS A 14 16.93 24.38 20.10
C LYS A 14 17.64 24.40 18.73
N LYS A 15 17.16 23.65 17.72
CA LYS A 15 17.86 23.57 16.42
C LYS A 15 17.05 23.99 15.19
N ALA A 16 16.10 24.92 15.33
CA ALA A 16 15.43 25.53 14.19
C ALA A 16 15.29 27.04 14.39
N HIS A 17 16.31 27.81 14.04
CA HIS A 17 16.15 29.18 13.51
C HIS A 17 17.49 29.73 13.03
N LYS A 18 17.66 29.84 11.71
CA LYS A 18 18.46 30.88 11.07
C LYS A 18 18.01 31.03 9.61
N LEU A 19 17.06 31.93 9.38
CA LEU A 19 16.84 32.58 8.09
C LEU A 19 17.81 33.77 8.00
N GLY A 20 18.35 34.00 6.81
CA GLY A 20 18.98 35.27 6.42
C GLY A 20 18.48 35.61 5.02
N GLU A 21 17.80 36.76 4.91
CA GLU A 21 17.45 37.47 3.67
C GLU A 21 18.61 38.41 3.29
N ASP A 22 18.80 38.64 1.99
CA ASP A 22 19.39 39.89 1.49
C ASP A 22 18.86 40.18 0.06
N ASP A 23 18.56 41.45 -0.22
CA ASP A 23 17.75 41.96 -1.32
C ASP A 23 18.58 42.78 -2.35
N THR A 24 18.38 42.51 -3.65
CA THR A 24 18.33 43.43 -4.84
C THR A 24 19.57 44.21 -5.35
N PRO A 25 19.60 44.77 -6.60
CA PRO A 25 19.07 44.33 -7.93
C PRO A 25 20.02 44.63 -9.17
N SER A 26 19.53 44.35 -10.39
CA SER A 26 20.02 44.70 -11.76
C SER A 26 21.15 43.80 -12.31
N GLU A 27 21.22 43.40 -13.58
CA GLU A 27 20.82 44.03 -14.85
C GLU A 27 20.76 42.97 -15.99
N ALA A 28 20.22 43.36 -17.15
CA ALA A 28 19.89 42.51 -18.29
C ALA A 28 21.13 41.97 -19.05
N ASP A 29 21.00 40.76 -19.62
CA ASP A 29 21.59 40.48 -20.92
C ASP A 29 20.79 39.41 -21.69
N THR A 30 20.61 39.69 -22.97
CA THR A 30 19.85 38.90 -23.93
C THR A 30 20.81 37.97 -24.64
N ASP A 31 20.67 36.66 -24.47
CA ASP A 31 21.35 35.70 -25.34
C ASP A 31 20.37 34.68 -25.91
N THR A 32 20.27 34.73 -27.24
CA THR A 32 19.51 33.83 -28.09
C THR A 32 20.26 32.50 -28.17
N SER A 33 19.66 31.42 -27.66
CA SER A 33 20.14 30.06 -27.94
C SER A 33 18.99 29.20 -28.43
N SER A 34 19.13 28.74 -29.67
CA SER A 34 18.26 27.81 -30.37
C SER A 34 18.22 26.45 -29.65
N LEU A 35 17.06 26.08 -29.10
CA LEU A 35 16.82 24.73 -28.61
C LEU A 35 16.12 23.90 -29.68
N THR A 36 16.83 22.89 -30.16
CA THR A 36 16.34 21.84 -31.05
C THR A 36 15.19 21.08 -30.37
N SER A 37 14.08 20.94 -31.08
CA SER A 37 12.91 20.20 -30.60
C SER A 37 13.16 18.70 -30.75
N ASP A 38 13.86 18.11 -29.79
CA ASP A 38 13.98 16.65 -29.69
C ASP A 38 12.67 16.07 -29.18
N THR A 39 11.86 15.57 -30.11
CA THR A 39 10.67 14.77 -29.81
C THR A 39 11.13 13.42 -29.25
N PRO A 40 10.80 13.04 -28.00
CA PRO A 40 11.11 11.70 -27.53
C PRO A 40 10.21 10.71 -28.28
N THR A 41 10.81 9.95 -29.20
CA THR A 41 10.22 8.75 -29.78
C THR A 41 9.73 7.85 -28.64
N LEU A 42 8.42 7.65 -28.54
CA LEU A 42 7.82 6.77 -27.56
C LEU A 42 8.15 5.33 -27.95
N THR A 43 9.31 4.87 -27.47
CA THR A 43 9.71 3.48 -27.62
C THR A 43 8.79 2.65 -26.74
N THR A 44 7.91 1.87 -27.35
CA THR A 44 7.12 0.83 -26.67
C THR A 44 8.09 -0.23 -26.15
N ILE A 45 8.64 0.01 -24.97
CA ILE A 45 9.43 -0.97 -24.23
C ILE A 45 8.41 -1.95 -23.64
N GLY A 46 8.43 -3.19 -24.13
CA GLY A 46 7.91 -4.32 -23.38
C GLY A 46 8.78 -4.48 -22.15
N GLU A 47 8.48 -3.71 -21.10
CA GLU A 47 9.21 -3.75 -19.85
C GLU A 47 8.99 -5.13 -19.20
N ASP A 48 10.08 -5.86 -19.05
CA ASP A 48 10.17 -7.07 -18.25
C ASP A 48 10.07 -6.65 -16.76
N TYR A 49 8.84 -6.36 -16.32
CA TYR A 49 8.46 -5.71 -15.05
C TYR A 49 8.80 -6.46 -13.76
N LEU A 50 9.54 -7.57 -13.80
CA LEU A 50 9.78 -8.36 -12.59
C LEU A 50 10.82 -7.74 -11.65
N SER A 51 11.76 -6.97 -12.20
CA SER A 51 12.92 -6.41 -11.48
C SER A 51 12.72 -5.01 -10.83
N PRO A 52 11.70 -4.20 -11.18
CA PRO A 52 11.32 -2.99 -10.41
C PRO A 52 10.32 -3.24 -9.26
N ILE A 53 9.76 -4.45 -9.14
CA ILE A 53 8.67 -4.73 -8.18
C ILE A 53 9.21 -5.16 -6.81
N THR A 54 10.24 -6.01 -6.77
CA THR A 54 10.78 -6.54 -5.50
C THR A 54 11.41 -5.45 -4.63
N SER A 55 12.01 -4.43 -5.24
CA SER A 55 12.59 -3.27 -4.54
C SER A 55 11.57 -2.44 -3.76
N ARG A 56 10.27 -2.59 -4.06
CA ARG A 56 9.16 -1.91 -3.39
C ARG A 56 8.49 -2.76 -2.32
N VAL A 57 8.88 -4.02 -2.17
CA VAL A 57 8.35 -4.89 -1.11
C VAL A 57 8.75 -4.30 0.26
N ARG A 58 7.78 -4.05 1.11
CA ARG A 58 7.98 -3.47 2.45
C ARG A 58 7.15 -4.23 3.49
N VAL A 59 7.53 -4.06 4.75
CA VAL A 59 6.69 -4.42 5.89
C VAL A 59 5.46 -3.49 5.87
N PRO A 60 4.22 -4.00 6.04
CA PRO A 60 3.04 -3.15 6.12
C PRO A 60 3.12 -2.28 7.38
N TRP A 61 2.92 -0.98 7.21
CA TRP A 61 2.93 0.01 8.28
C TRP A 61 1.70 0.91 8.16
N ALA A 62 1.15 1.34 9.28
CA ALA A 62 -0.03 2.19 9.30
C ALA A 62 0.27 3.58 8.72
N GLY A 63 -0.70 4.15 7.99
CA GLY A 63 -0.58 5.42 7.29
C GLY A 63 0.04 5.33 5.89
N GLU A 64 0.61 4.18 5.53
CA GLU A 64 1.23 3.96 4.23
C GLU A 64 0.26 3.35 3.22
N THR A 65 0.54 3.55 1.94
CA THR A 65 -0.26 3.00 0.83
C THR A 65 0.50 1.91 0.11
N TYR A 66 -0.20 0.80 -0.17
CA TYR A 66 0.38 -0.37 -0.81
C TYR A 66 -0.47 -0.88 -1.96
N MET A 67 0.18 -1.52 -2.92
CA MET A 67 -0.44 -2.59 -3.69
C MET A 67 -0.16 -3.93 -2.98
N ILE A 68 -1.18 -4.79 -2.90
CA ILE A 68 -1.06 -6.10 -2.26
C ILE A 68 -1.09 -7.15 -3.36
N CYS A 69 -0.03 -7.95 -3.49
CA CYS A 69 0.10 -8.92 -4.57
C CYS A 69 0.38 -10.34 -4.09
N ASP A 70 -0.12 -11.33 -4.82
CA ASP A 70 0.17 -12.73 -4.54
C ASP A 70 1.63 -13.03 -4.89
N ARG A 71 2.35 -13.65 -3.97
CA ARG A 71 3.79 -13.83 -4.11
C ARG A 71 4.20 -14.74 -5.28
N LYS A 72 3.33 -15.69 -5.63
CA LYS A 72 3.64 -16.76 -6.61
C LYS A 72 3.50 -16.29 -8.06
N LYS A 73 2.41 -15.59 -8.37
CA LYS A 73 2.04 -15.16 -9.73
C LYS A 73 2.07 -13.64 -9.90
N ARG A 74 2.34 -12.87 -8.83
CA ARG A 74 2.45 -11.41 -8.85
C ARG A 74 1.16 -10.68 -9.24
N ARG A 75 0.01 -11.31 -9.05
CA ARG A 75 -1.30 -10.71 -9.35
C ARG A 75 -1.75 -9.86 -8.18
N ILE A 76 -2.52 -8.82 -8.45
CA ILE A 76 -2.75 -7.70 -7.54
C ILE A 76 -4.21 -7.70 -7.08
N ILE A 77 -4.40 -7.55 -5.76
CA ILE A 77 -5.74 -7.33 -5.21
C ILE A 77 -6.23 -5.95 -5.64
N THR A 78 -7.34 -5.93 -6.35
CA THR A 78 -7.89 -4.72 -6.99
C THR A 78 -9.39 -4.64 -6.73
N LEU A 79 -9.88 -3.42 -6.52
CA LEU A 79 -11.30 -3.10 -6.57
C LEU A 79 -11.67 -2.62 -7.98
N THR A 80 -12.36 -3.47 -8.75
CA THR A 80 -12.78 -3.16 -10.12
C THR A 80 -14.31 -3.21 -10.19
N ASN A 81 -14.94 -2.12 -10.60
CA ASN A 81 -16.41 -2.03 -10.71
C ASN A 81 -17.15 -2.48 -9.43
N GLY A 82 -16.62 -2.09 -8.26
CA GLY A 82 -17.17 -2.46 -6.95
C GLY A 82 -16.96 -3.92 -6.52
N LYS A 83 -16.19 -4.70 -7.30
CA LYS A 83 -15.82 -6.09 -6.97
C LYS A 83 -14.37 -6.17 -6.55
N LEU A 84 -14.14 -6.74 -5.36
CA LEU A 84 -12.82 -7.08 -4.87
C LEU A 84 -12.37 -8.37 -5.58
N GLN A 85 -11.29 -8.29 -6.36
CA GLN A 85 -10.81 -9.41 -7.15
C GLN A 85 -9.30 -9.30 -7.42
N LEU A 86 -8.73 -10.39 -7.92
CA LEU A 86 -7.33 -10.47 -8.29
C LEU A 86 -7.13 -10.24 -9.78
N GLU A 87 -6.17 -9.39 -10.14
CA GLU A 87 -5.87 -9.00 -11.53
C GLU A 87 -4.39 -9.19 -11.87
N ASP A 88 -4.11 -9.56 -13.12
CA ASP A 88 -2.72 -9.73 -13.60
C ASP A 88 -2.01 -8.40 -13.87
N LYS A 89 -2.77 -7.30 -13.99
CA LYS A 89 -2.26 -5.96 -14.31
C LYS A 89 -2.87 -4.91 -13.38
N VAL A 90 -2.12 -3.83 -13.17
CA VAL A 90 -2.62 -2.64 -12.48
C VAL A 90 -3.71 -2.02 -13.35
N ALA A 91 -4.95 -1.95 -12.83
CA ALA A 91 -6.00 -1.21 -13.50
C ALA A 91 -5.71 0.30 -13.42
N ALA A 92 -5.88 1.02 -14.52
CA ALA A 92 -5.59 2.46 -14.61
C ALA A 92 -6.39 3.33 -13.61
N GLY A 93 -7.47 2.80 -13.04
CA GLY A 93 -8.37 3.52 -12.13
C GLY A 93 -7.95 3.59 -10.66
N GLY A 94 -6.73 3.18 -10.29
CA GLY A 94 -6.22 3.28 -8.92
C GLY A 94 -6.87 2.32 -7.90
N GLY A 95 -7.77 1.43 -8.35
CA GLY A 95 -8.46 0.46 -7.50
C GLY A 95 -7.56 -0.56 -6.79
N SER A 96 -6.26 -0.57 -7.10
CA SER A 96 -5.24 -1.42 -6.48
C SER A 96 -4.47 -0.76 -5.33
N HIS A 97 -4.75 0.51 -5.01
CA HIS A 97 -4.09 1.22 -3.91
C HIS A 97 -4.88 1.06 -2.61
N TRP A 98 -4.20 0.51 -1.60
CA TRP A 98 -4.75 0.19 -0.30
C TRP A 98 -4.01 0.98 0.79
N ILE A 99 -4.72 1.90 1.42
CA ILE A 99 -4.24 2.63 2.58
C ILE A 99 -4.30 1.67 3.78
N CYS A 100 -3.15 1.43 4.38
CA CYS A 100 -3.01 0.63 5.58
C CYS A 100 -3.37 1.48 6.81
N ILE A 101 -4.37 1.06 7.57
CA ILE A 101 -4.89 1.81 8.73
C ILE A 101 -4.74 0.93 9.97
N ASP A 102 -4.24 1.50 11.06
CA ASP A 102 -4.24 0.83 12.37
C ASP A 102 -5.47 1.24 13.17
N ASN A 103 -6.03 0.26 13.87
CA ASN A 103 -7.05 0.46 14.89
C ASN A 103 -6.77 -0.48 16.07
N ASN A 104 -6.07 0.02 17.08
CA ASN A 104 -5.71 -0.71 18.29
C ASN A 104 -4.91 -2.00 18.00
N GLY A 105 -3.96 -1.93 17.05
CA GLY A 105 -3.14 -3.07 16.65
C GLY A 105 -3.76 -3.99 15.59
N TRP A 106 -5.01 -3.74 15.20
CA TRP A 106 -5.62 -4.38 14.04
C TRP A 106 -5.43 -3.53 12.80
N PHE A 107 -4.96 -4.15 11.73
CA PHE A 107 -4.83 -3.48 10.45
C PHE A 107 -6.15 -3.48 9.69
N GLY A 108 -6.35 -2.47 8.86
CA GLY A 108 -7.42 -2.36 7.87
C GLY A 108 -6.84 -1.88 6.56
N PHE A 109 -7.37 -2.40 5.45
CA PHE A 109 -6.94 -2.00 4.12
C PHE A 109 -8.07 -1.26 3.43
N ARG A 110 -7.98 0.07 3.42
CA ARG A 110 -8.97 0.95 2.81
C ARG A 110 -8.58 1.25 1.38
N ASN A 111 -9.47 1.01 0.43
CA ASN A 111 -9.24 1.39 -0.96
C ASN A 111 -9.14 2.92 -1.06
N SER A 112 -8.09 3.44 -1.72
CA SER A 112 -7.86 4.89 -1.80
C SER A 112 -8.89 5.63 -2.65
N VAL A 113 -9.58 4.92 -3.57
CA VAL A 113 -10.52 5.51 -4.51
C VAL A 113 -11.95 5.45 -3.96
N SER A 114 -12.43 4.27 -3.59
CA SER A 114 -13.80 4.12 -3.06
C SER A 114 -13.93 4.56 -1.60
N GLY A 115 -12.80 4.64 -0.87
CA GLY A 115 -12.81 4.92 0.56
C GLY A 115 -13.45 3.82 1.42
N THR A 116 -13.62 2.62 0.88
CA THR A 116 -14.18 1.46 1.61
C THR A 116 -13.10 0.50 2.06
N PHE A 117 -13.33 -0.20 3.16
CA PHE A 117 -12.44 -1.20 3.73
C PHE A 117 -12.65 -2.57 3.09
N MET A 118 -11.54 -3.26 2.88
CA MET A 118 -11.53 -4.71 2.68
C MET A 118 -12.00 -5.40 3.95
N GLY A 119 -12.84 -6.42 3.80
CA GLY A 119 -13.34 -7.26 4.88
C GLY A 119 -13.92 -8.55 4.35
N HIS A 120 -14.65 -9.30 5.17
CA HIS A 120 -15.31 -10.54 4.76
C HIS A 120 -16.81 -10.56 5.05
N ASP A 121 -17.54 -11.29 4.22
CA ASP A 121 -18.94 -11.61 4.48
C ASP A 121 -19.08 -12.86 5.38
N ALA A 122 -20.32 -13.14 5.80
CA ALA A 122 -20.64 -14.30 6.63
C ALA A 122 -20.40 -15.66 5.95
N ARG A 123 -20.13 -15.68 4.64
CA ARG A 123 -19.79 -16.89 3.87
C ARG A 123 -18.29 -17.04 3.66
N GLY A 124 -17.49 -16.14 4.22
CA GLY A 124 -16.03 -16.16 4.11
C GLY A 124 -15.51 -15.66 2.77
N LYS A 125 -16.32 -14.94 2.00
CA LYS A 125 -15.86 -14.23 0.80
C LYS A 125 -15.36 -12.85 1.20
N PHE A 126 -14.19 -12.46 0.68
CA PHE A 126 -13.69 -11.12 0.90
C PHE A 126 -14.39 -10.11 -0.03
N ILE A 127 -14.75 -8.97 0.54
CA ILE A 127 -15.49 -7.88 -0.10
C ILE A 127 -14.87 -6.54 0.27
N CYS A 128 -15.27 -5.47 -0.43
CA CYS A 128 -14.86 -4.11 -0.11
C CYS A 128 -16.07 -3.18 -0.30
N LYS A 129 -16.82 -2.93 0.78
CA LYS A 129 -18.15 -2.28 0.69
C LYS A 129 -18.46 -1.28 1.79
N VAL A 130 -17.76 -1.34 2.93
CA VAL A 130 -18.11 -0.55 4.12
C VAL A 130 -17.07 0.55 4.36
N SER A 131 -17.49 1.67 4.93
CA SER A 131 -16.60 2.80 5.27
C SER A 131 -16.04 2.73 6.70
N HIS A 132 -16.50 1.79 7.51
CA HIS A 132 -16.04 1.58 8.88
C HIS A 132 -15.01 0.46 8.95
N HIS A 133 -14.17 0.50 10.00
CA HIS A 133 -13.14 -0.50 10.27
C HIS A 133 -13.48 -1.27 11.55
N LYS A 134 -14.32 -2.30 11.41
CA LYS A 134 -14.86 -3.13 12.50
C LYS A 134 -14.31 -4.56 12.39
N PRO A 135 -14.68 -5.50 13.29
CA PRO A 135 -14.08 -6.84 13.30
C PRO A 135 -14.03 -7.57 11.95
N HIS A 136 -15.01 -7.38 11.07
CA HIS A 136 -15.02 -7.99 9.74
C HIS A 136 -13.99 -7.38 8.76
N GLU A 137 -13.42 -6.23 9.09
CA GLU A 137 -12.40 -5.51 8.32
C GLU A 137 -11.03 -5.52 9.02
N TRP A 138 -10.92 -6.23 10.15
CA TRP A 138 -9.69 -6.36 10.91
C TRP A 138 -8.79 -7.45 10.32
N PHE A 139 -7.54 -7.09 10.09
CA PHE A 139 -6.50 -7.97 9.60
C PHE A 139 -5.30 -8.00 10.55
N PHE A 140 -4.65 -9.15 10.57
CA PHE A 140 -3.37 -9.37 11.21
C PHE A 140 -2.38 -9.93 10.16
N PRO A 141 -1.52 -9.08 9.57
CA PRO A 141 -0.44 -9.51 8.70
C PRO A 141 0.59 -10.31 9.51
N ARG A 142 0.64 -11.62 9.30
CA ARG A 142 1.64 -12.50 9.93
C ARG A 142 2.75 -12.80 8.94
N ALA A 143 4.00 -12.50 9.30
CA ALA A 143 5.15 -12.81 8.46
C ALA A 143 5.21 -14.33 8.16
N HIS A 144 5.43 -14.67 6.90
CA HIS A 144 5.64 -16.03 6.45
C HIS A 144 7.14 -16.36 6.45
N ARG A 145 7.51 -17.58 6.87
CA ARG A 145 8.92 -17.98 7.05
C ARG A 145 9.78 -17.82 5.80
N ASP A 146 9.17 -17.99 4.63
CA ASP A 146 9.88 -17.91 3.35
C ASP A 146 9.88 -16.47 2.80
N GLY A 147 9.28 -15.51 3.51
CA GLY A 147 9.03 -14.12 3.09
C GLY A 147 7.57 -13.85 2.72
N GLY A 148 7.19 -12.57 2.71
CA GLY A 148 5.79 -12.13 2.54
C GLY A 148 4.96 -12.37 3.81
N TYR A 149 3.64 -12.32 3.68
CA TYR A 149 2.71 -12.34 4.80
C TYR A 149 1.49 -13.20 4.50
N TRP A 150 0.99 -13.90 5.52
CA TRP A 150 -0.41 -14.29 5.55
C TRP A 150 -1.25 -13.13 6.05
N LEU A 151 -2.35 -12.86 5.37
CA LEU A 151 -3.38 -11.94 5.84
C LEU A 151 -4.39 -12.74 6.65
N LEU A 152 -4.27 -12.68 7.97
CA LEU A 152 -5.17 -13.38 8.89
C LEU A 152 -6.29 -12.46 9.35
N MET A 153 -7.45 -13.03 9.68
CA MET A 153 -8.58 -12.35 10.30
C MET A 153 -9.32 -13.28 11.26
N LEU A 154 -10.22 -12.71 12.07
CA LEU A 154 -11.14 -13.47 12.89
C LEU A 154 -12.47 -13.63 12.18
N HIS A 155 -12.90 -14.88 11.97
CA HIS A 155 -14.29 -15.20 11.64
C HIS A 155 -14.89 -15.91 12.85
N GLY A 156 -15.78 -15.21 13.57
CA GLY A 156 -16.23 -15.66 14.88
C GLY A 156 -15.04 -15.70 15.84
N ASN A 157 -14.69 -16.90 16.33
CA ASN A 157 -13.59 -17.12 17.27
C ASN A 157 -12.38 -17.81 16.63
N GLU A 158 -12.37 -17.99 15.31
CA GLU A 158 -11.32 -18.72 14.61
C GLU A 158 -10.49 -17.80 13.72
N TRP A 159 -9.19 -18.06 13.68
CA TRP A 159 -8.30 -17.43 12.73
C TRP A 159 -8.51 -18.05 11.35
N ARG A 160 -8.78 -17.20 10.36
CA ARG A 160 -8.86 -17.57 8.95
C ARG A 160 -7.84 -16.77 8.15
N ALA A 161 -7.25 -17.39 7.14
CA ALA A 161 -6.30 -16.75 6.25
C ALA A 161 -6.98 -16.40 4.92
N MET A 162 -6.62 -15.26 4.34
CA MET A 162 -7.02 -14.91 2.99
C MET A 162 -6.31 -15.81 1.96
N SER A 163 -7.07 -16.35 1.02
CA SER A 163 -6.57 -17.13 -0.10
C SER A 163 -7.29 -16.78 -1.39
N ILE A 164 -6.68 -17.18 -2.51
CA ILE A 164 -7.28 -17.06 -3.83
C ILE A 164 -8.29 -18.20 -4.00
N GLY A 165 -9.50 -17.84 -4.43
CA GLY A 165 -10.59 -18.76 -4.71
C GLY A 165 -10.31 -19.70 -5.87
N LYS A 166 -11.17 -20.71 -6.02
CA LYS A 166 -11.04 -21.75 -7.07
C LYS A 166 -11.11 -21.19 -8.49
N ASP A 167 -11.81 -20.07 -8.68
CA ASP A 167 -11.90 -19.37 -9.96
C ASP A 167 -10.62 -18.58 -10.30
N GLY A 168 -9.66 -18.51 -9.38
CA GLY A 168 -8.41 -17.79 -9.54
C GLY A 168 -8.55 -16.26 -9.45
N LYS A 169 -9.75 -15.73 -9.21
CA LYS A 169 -10.07 -14.29 -9.20
C LYS A 169 -10.61 -13.82 -7.86
N GLU A 170 -11.55 -14.54 -7.28
CA GLU A 170 -12.13 -14.18 -5.99
C GLU A 170 -11.15 -14.42 -4.84
N LEU A 171 -11.39 -13.73 -3.74
CA LEU A 171 -10.64 -13.90 -2.50
C LEU A 171 -11.58 -14.55 -1.47
N VAL A 172 -11.12 -15.62 -0.85
CA VAL A 172 -11.88 -16.44 0.09
C VAL A 172 -11.07 -16.75 1.33
N GLU A 173 -11.73 -17.05 2.41
CA GLU A 173 -11.09 -17.51 3.63
C GLU A 173 -10.71 -19.00 3.55
N VAL A 174 -9.64 -19.37 4.25
CA VAL A 174 -9.26 -20.77 4.49
C VAL A 174 -8.80 -20.93 5.94
N ASN A 175 -8.93 -22.14 6.49
CA ASN A 175 -8.55 -22.41 7.89
C ASN A 175 -7.06 -22.18 8.14
N ASN A 176 -6.20 -22.64 7.22
CA ASN A 176 -4.75 -22.58 7.33
C ASN A 176 -4.13 -22.42 5.94
N ASN A 177 -2.85 -22.02 5.90
CA ASN A 177 -2.04 -21.98 4.67
C ASN A 177 -2.70 -21.14 3.56
N GLY A 178 -3.14 -19.93 3.91
CA GLY A 178 -3.63 -18.97 2.93
C GLY A 178 -2.56 -18.58 1.91
N THR A 179 -2.96 -17.75 0.96
CA THR A 179 -2.04 -17.18 -0.02
C THR A 179 -1.02 -16.30 0.70
N VAL A 180 0.24 -16.39 0.27
CA VAL A 180 1.30 -15.50 0.75
C VAL A 180 1.27 -14.22 -0.08
N TRP A 181 1.12 -13.09 0.60
CA TRP A 181 0.98 -11.77 0.03
C TRP A 181 2.26 -10.95 0.24
N GLU A 182 2.58 -10.08 -0.71
CA GLU A 182 3.61 -9.06 -0.59
C GLU A 182 2.97 -7.66 -0.65
N PHE A 183 3.52 -6.74 0.14
CA PHE A 183 3.09 -5.34 0.17
C PHE A 183 4.09 -4.50 -0.60
N LEU A 184 3.68 -3.97 -1.74
CA LEU A 184 4.48 -3.08 -2.57
C LEU A 184 4.11 -1.64 -2.23
N LYS A 185 5.05 -0.88 -1.65
CA LYS A 185 4.81 0.53 -1.35
C LYS A 185 4.59 1.30 -2.66
N VAL A 186 3.51 2.08 -2.71
CA VAL A 186 3.15 2.96 -3.84
C VAL A 186 4.02 4.21 -3.82
#